data_AF-A0A077XQL1-F1
#
_entry.id   AF-A0A077XQL1-F1
#
_cell.length_a   1.000
_cell.length_b   1.000
_cell.length_c   1.000
_cell.angle_alpha   90.00
_cell.angle_beta   90.00
_cell.angle_gamma   90.00
#
_symmetry.space_group_name_H-M   'P 1'
#
loop_
_entity.id
_entity.type
_entity.pdbx_description
1 polymer ?
#
loop_
_entity_poly.entity_id
_entity_poly.type
_entity_poly.pdbx_seq_one_letter_code
_entity_poly.pdbx_strand_id
1 'polypeptide(L)'
;MQIILFLAAHLQKPYNIFAVSEKKQSLTLFNHSIIGLLLYANRDNIPFSGMKNRIIWRISDSLRQRMELPLELINTKDYKTESNLRQWKKSNLYCYYLTHVNELGEKQKMDLYKQDLSRFLSLRFNVKAYVVDKSVESFCLYVKDKTVFEKFQMQNGTPKTSSDVNSYTLVNRPLRNLIAYLRTNNFRNSLPIADMTDYTGNVSLKLEADPKDLNAIDKALYQFGLGIKRGMSTLPMLIVERSGSDE
;
A
#
# COMPACT_ATOMS: atom_id res chain seq x y z
N MET A 1 6.63 11.15 29.28
CA MET A 1 6.42 10.52 27.96
C MET A 1 5.78 9.17 28.19
N GLN A 2 4.56 8.94 27.70
CA GLN A 2 3.89 7.64 27.84
C GLN A 2 3.71 7.05 26.45
N ILE A 3 4.51 6.04 26.15
CA ILE A 3 4.54 5.35 24.86
C ILE A 3 3.98 3.96 25.09
N ILE A 4 2.91 3.66 24.38
CA ILE A 4 2.17 2.42 24.58
C ILE A 4 1.78 1.82 23.23
N LEU A 5 2.37 0.66 22.93
CA LEU A 5 1.88 -0.26 21.91
C LEU A 5 1.41 -1.52 22.64
N PHE A 6 0.11 -1.79 22.61
CA PHE A 6 -0.47 -2.98 23.22
C PHE A 6 -1.34 -3.74 22.23
N LEU A 7 -1.56 -5.01 22.54
CA LEU A 7 -2.65 -5.78 21.94
C LEU A 7 -3.97 -5.04 22.22
N ALA A 8 -4.85 -4.93 21.22
CA ALA A 8 -6.04 -4.08 21.25
C ALA A 8 -7.12 -4.42 22.32
N ALA A 9 -6.82 -5.25 23.31
CA ALA A 9 -7.76 -5.75 24.30
C ALA A 9 -8.26 -4.70 25.31
N HIS A 10 -7.57 -3.55 25.49
CA HIS A 10 -7.83 -2.66 26.64
C HIS A 10 -8.20 -1.20 26.35
N LEU A 11 -8.34 -0.77 25.08
CA LEU A 11 -8.87 0.56 24.75
C LEU A 11 -9.89 0.44 23.60
N GLN A 12 -11.17 0.48 23.97
CA GLN A 12 -12.33 0.14 23.14
C GLN A 12 -12.58 1.15 22.00
N LYS A 13 -12.10 0.81 20.80
CA LYS A 13 -12.96 0.86 19.62
C LYS A 13 -13.29 -0.59 19.25
N PRO A 14 -14.48 -0.89 18.69
CA PRO A 14 -14.74 -2.20 18.10
C PRO A 14 -13.54 -2.58 17.21
N TYR A 15 -13.05 -3.81 17.28
CA TYR A 15 -11.91 -4.32 16.48
C TYR A 15 -12.10 -4.20 14.95
N ASN A 16 -13.27 -3.70 14.51
CA ASN A 16 -13.61 -3.39 13.14
C ASN A 16 -13.28 -1.94 12.73
N ILE A 17 -12.91 -1.06 13.69
CA ILE A 17 -12.53 0.31 13.38
C ILE A 17 -11.01 0.39 13.26
N PHE A 18 -10.54 0.39 12.01
CA PHE A 18 -9.19 0.79 11.64
C PHE A 18 -9.20 2.32 11.51
N ALA A 19 -8.43 3.01 12.34
CA ALA A 19 -8.43 4.47 12.33
C ALA A 19 -7.06 5.03 12.71
N VAL A 20 -6.72 6.12 12.06
CA VAL A 20 -5.59 6.96 12.42
C VAL A 20 -6.15 8.28 12.92
N SER A 21 -5.70 8.72 14.10
CA SER A 21 -5.98 10.05 14.62
C SER A 21 -4.66 10.75 14.86
N GLU A 22 -4.43 11.83 14.12
CA GLU A 22 -3.27 12.68 14.30
C GLU A 22 -3.70 14.04 14.85
N LYS A 23 -3.09 14.43 15.96
CA LYS A 23 -3.23 15.75 16.58
C LYS A 23 -1.83 16.33 16.80
N LYS A 24 -1.75 17.62 17.14
CA LYS A 24 -0.45 18.30 17.34
C LYS A 24 0.47 17.59 18.36
N GLN A 25 -0.11 17.04 19.43
CA GLN A 25 0.62 16.40 20.52
C GLN A 25 0.52 14.87 20.52
N SER A 26 -0.20 14.28 19.56
CA SER A 26 -0.47 12.83 19.59
C SER A 26 -0.60 12.19 18.22
N LEU A 27 -0.24 10.91 18.17
CA LEU A 27 -0.51 10.01 17.06
C LEU A 27 -1.15 8.74 17.62
N THR A 28 -2.33 8.39 17.12
CA THR A 28 -3.05 7.19 17.52
C THR A 28 -3.39 6.34 16.31
N LEU A 29 -3.06 5.06 16.35
CA LEU A 29 -3.50 4.06 15.38
C LEU A 29 -4.31 2.99 16.12
N PHE A 30 -5.52 2.71 15.63
CA PHE A 30 -6.43 1.74 16.24
C PHE A 30 -6.54 0.48 15.39
N ASN A 31 -6.41 -0.68 16.06
CA ASN A 31 -6.72 -1.99 15.49
C ASN A 31 -5.97 -2.35 14.21
N HIS A 32 -4.70 -1.98 14.06
CA HIS A 32 -3.91 -2.33 12.88
C HIS A 32 -3.21 -3.68 13.06
N SER A 33 -3.12 -4.45 11.97
CA SER A 33 -2.16 -5.56 11.92
C SER A 33 -0.73 -5.00 11.91
N ILE A 34 0.27 -5.85 12.18
CA ILE A 34 1.67 -5.43 12.12
C ILE A 34 2.02 -4.86 10.74
N ILE A 35 1.53 -5.48 9.67
CA ILE A 35 1.74 -4.95 8.33
C ILE A 35 1.03 -3.61 8.13
N GLY A 36 -0.18 -3.43 8.67
CA GLY A 36 -0.84 -2.14 8.67
C GLY A 36 -0.02 -1.03 9.34
N LEU A 37 0.63 -1.35 10.46
CA LEU A 37 1.53 -0.42 11.16
C LEU A 37 2.79 -0.12 10.32
N LEU A 38 3.45 -1.15 9.79
CA LEU A 38 4.65 -1.00 8.96
C LEU A 38 4.39 -0.20 7.69
N LEU A 39 3.26 -0.42 7.04
CA LEU A 39 2.88 0.33 5.83
C LEU A 39 2.56 1.79 6.15
N TYR A 40 1.90 2.07 7.27
CA TYR A 40 1.68 3.45 7.72
C TYR A 40 2.99 4.17 8.04
N ALA A 41 3.95 3.45 8.66
CA ALA A 41 5.29 3.98 8.96
C ALA A 41 6.07 4.33 7.67
N ASN A 42 5.81 3.60 6.59
CA ASN A 42 6.57 3.71 5.33
C ASN A 42 5.74 4.29 4.19
N ARG A 43 4.64 4.99 4.48
CA ARG A 43 3.68 5.51 3.49
C ARG A 43 4.29 6.48 2.47
N ASP A 44 5.38 7.15 2.83
CA ASP A 44 6.08 8.10 1.94
C ASP A 44 6.88 7.36 0.86
N ASN A 45 7.34 6.14 1.17
CA ASN A 45 8.13 5.30 0.27
C ASN A 45 7.25 4.28 -0.46
N ILE A 46 6.23 3.73 0.22
CA ILE A 46 5.37 2.69 -0.31
C ILE A 46 3.97 3.27 -0.53
N PRO A 47 3.55 3.47 -1.80
CA PRO A 47 2.26 4.08 -2.08
C PRO A 47 1.12 3.17 -1.59
N PHE A 48 0.09 3.78 -1.01
CA PHE A 48 -1.11 3.08 -0.51
C PHE A 48 -1.68 2.09 -1.53
N SER A 49 -1.75 2.50 -2.81
CA SER A 49 -2.28 1.70 -3.90
C SER A 49 -1.52 0.40 -4.17
N GLY A 50 -0.24 0.29 -3.77
CA GLY A 50 0.64 -0.86 -4.07
C GLY A 50 1.11 -1.63 -2.84
N MET A 51 0.54 -1.39 -1.66
CA MET A 51 1.16 -1.81 -0.41
C MET A 51 1.41 -3.32 -0.24
N LYS A 52 0.64 -4.20 -0.89
CA LYS A 52 0.70 -5.65 -0.61
C LYS A 52 1.69 -6.42 -1.47
N ASN A 53 1.81 -6.06 -2.74
CA ASN A 53 2.80 -6.60 -3.66
C ASN A 53 4.14 -5.83 -3.61
N ARG A 54 4.34 -5.07 -2.53
CA ARG A 54 5.56 -4.33 -2.16
C ARG A 54 6.23 -4.89 -0.91
N ILE A 55 5.89 -6.12 -0.50
CA ILE A 55 6.43 -6.75 0.72
C ILE A 55 7.20 -8.01 0.33
N ILE A 56 8.45 -8.11 0.78
CA ILE A 56 9.27 -9.31 0.68
C ILE A 56 9.36 -9.94 2.06
N TRP A 57 8.84 -11.15 2.16
CA TRP A 57 8.81 -11.94 3.39
C TRP A 57 10.01 -12.88 3.44
N ARG A 58 10.85 -12.73 4.47
CA ARG A 58 11.96 -13.64 4.80
C ARG A 58 11.79 -14.18 6.22
N ILE A 59 10.57 -14.63 6.47
CA ILE A 59 10.10 -15.21 7.72
C ILE A 59 9.21 -16.41 7.40
N SER A 60 8.94 -17.27 8.38
CA SER A 60 8.04 -18.40 8.18
C SER A 60 6.61 -17.94 7.89
N ASP A 61 5.87 -18.73 7.12
CA ASP A 61 4.45 -18.47 6.84
C ASP A 61 3.62 -18.36 8.13
N SER A 62 3.93 -19.19 9.13
CA SER A 62 3.30 -19.12 10.45
C SER A 62 3.47 -17.77 11.14
N LEU A 63 4.61 -17.10 10.95
CA LEU A 63 4.86 -15.77 11.51
C LEU A 63 4.19 -14.70 10.65
N ARG A 64 4.29 -14.81 9.33
CA ARG A 64 3.62 -13.94 8.37
C ARG A 64 2.10 -13.88 8.62
N GLN A 65 1.46 -15.02 8.81
CA GLN A 65 0.02 -15.12 9.09
C GLN A 65 -0.41 -14.41 10.38
N ARG A 66 0.51 -14.15 11.32
CA ARG A 66 0.24 -13.36 12.53
C ARG A 66 0.41 -11.85 12.32
N MET A 67 1.10 -11.45 11.26
CA MET A 67 1.44 -10.06 10.96
C MET A 67 0.56 -9.45 9.87
N GLU A 68 0.11 -10.26 8.91
CA GLU A 68 -0.70 -9.88 7.75
C GLU A 68 -2.19 -10.15 8.00
N LEU A 69 -3.05 -9.16 7.71
CA LEU A 69 -4.49 -9.33 7.80
C LEU A 69 -4.95 -10.34 6.73
N PRO A 70 -5.62 -11.45 7.09
CA PRO A 70 -6.06 -12.46 6.13
C PRO A 70 -7.23 -11.95 5.30
N LEU A 71 -6.95 -11.54 4.06
CA LEU A 71 -7.89 -10.83 3.19
C LEU A 71 -8.94 -11.75 2.56
N GLU A 72 -8.56 -13.00 2.38
CA GLU A 72 -9.41 -14.10 1.93
C GLU A 72 -10.57 -14.35 2.90
N LEU A 73 -10.44 -13.94 4.16
CA LEU A 73 -11.50 -14.08 5.16
C LEU A 73 -12.42 -12.85 5.23
N ILE A 74 -12.17 -11.80 4.44
CA ILE A 74 -12.93 -10.54 4.49
C ILE A 74 -14.12 -10.61 3.53
N ASN A 75 -15.30 -10.22 4.02
CA ASN A 75 -16.54 -10.03 3.25
C ASN A 75 -16.99 -11.29 2.47
N THR A 76 -16.68 -12.47 2.96
CA THR A 76 -17.09 -13.74 2.33
C THR A 76 -18.57 -14.05 2.51
N LYS A 77 -19.25 -13.37 3.45
CA LYS A 77 -20.63 -13.65 3.87
C LYS A 77 -20.83 -15.07 4.43
N ASP A 78 -19.73 -15.79 4.70
CA ASP A 78 -19.73 -17.11 5.32
C ASP A 78 -19.46 -16.98 6.82
N TYR A 79 -20.38 -17.48 7.65
CA TYR A 79 -20.33 -17.32 9.10
C TYR A 79 -19.06 -17.90 9.73
N LYS A 80 -18.63 -19.09 9.30
CA LYS A 80 -17.45 -19.76 9.85
C LYS A 80 -16.18 -18.96 9.54
N THR A 81 -16.07 -18.50 8.31
CA THR A 81 -14.97 -17.65 7.84
C THR A 81 -14.92 -16.32 8.59
N GLU A 82 -16.07 -15.67 8.80
CA GLU A 82 -16.16 -14.46 9.60
C GLU A 82 -15.78 -14.70 11.06
N SER A 83 -16.19 -15.84 11.65
CA SER A 83 -15.80 -16.23 13.01
C SER A 83 -14.27 -16.39 13.14
N ASN A 84 -13.65 -17.08 12.18
CA ASN A 84 -12.20 -17.23 12.11
C ASN A 84 -11.49 -15.87 11.99
N LEU A 85 -12.00 -14.97 11.15
CA LEU A 85 -11.47 -13.61 11.03
C LEU A 85 -11.59 -12.85 12.36
N ARG A 86 -12.73 -12.94 13.07
CA ARG A 86 -12.91 -12.31 14.38
C ARG A 86 -11.92 -12.84 15.40
N GLN A 87 -11.69 -14.15 15.44
CA GLN A 87 -10.71 -14.77 16.33
C GLN A 87 -9.29 -14.29 16.00
N TRP A 88 -8.95 -14.26 14.71
CA TRP A 88 -7.67 -13.73 14.25
C TRP A 88 -7.48 -12.27 14.70
N LYS A 89 -8.49 -11.41 14.51
CA LYS A 89 -8.41 -9.98 14.86
C LYS A 89 -8.18 -9.77 16.35
N LYS A 90 -8.79 -10.58 17.23
CA LYS A 90 -8.60 -10.49 18.69
C LYS A 90 -7.14 -10.69 19.12
N SER A 91 -6.39 -11.49 18.38
CA SER A 91 -5.03 -11.89 18.75
C SER A 91 -3.92 -11.19 17.95
N ASN A 92 -4.27 -10.49 16.87
CA ASN A 92 -3.28 -9.97 15.91
C ASN A 92 -3.49 -8.50 15.52
N LEU A 93 -4.43 -7.80 16.15
CA LEU A 93 -4.57 -6.35 16.01
C LEU A 93 -3.96 -5.60 17.20
N TYR A 94 -3.32 -4.49 16.88
CA TYR A 94 -2.55 -3.67 17.79
C TYR A 94 -3.03 -2.22 17.72
N CYS A 95 -2.96 -1.55 18.86
CA CYS A 95 -3.18 -0.11 18.93
C CYS A 95 -1.89 0.58 19.35
N TYR A 96 -1.55 1.66 18.66
CA TYR A 96 -0.41 2.52 18.98
C TYR A 96 -0.90 3.86 19.51
N TYR A 97 -0.32 4.30 20.63
CA TYR A 97 -0.58 5.59 21.22
C TYR A 97 0.74 6.29 21.51
N LEU A 98 0.96 7.40 20.81
CA LEU A 98 1.99 8.38 21.10
C LEU A 98 1.33 9.62 21.66
N THR A 99 1.73 10.02 22.86
CA THR A 99 1.38 11.32 23.44
C THR A 99 2.65 12.01 23.93
N HIS A 100 2.71 13.32 23.71
CA HIS A 100 3.85 14.13 24.09
C HIS A 100 3.39 15.44 24.73
N VAL A 101 4.16 15.93 25.71
CA VAL A 101 3.81 17.16 26.46
C VAL A 101 3.85 18.38 25.54
N ASN A 102 4.86 18.42 24.67
CA ASN A 102 5.01 19.47 23.66
C ASN A 102 4.42 19.03 22.32
N GLU A 103 4.03 20.01 21.49
CA GLU A 103 3.68 19.74 20.09
C GLU A 103 4.86 19.10 19.37
N LEU A 104 4.57 18.10 18.54
CA LEU A 104 5.55 17.41 17.71
C LEU A 104 5.23 17.67 16.24
N GLY A 105 6.25 17.97 15.44
CA GLY A 105 6.12 17.95 13.99
C GLY A 105 5.82 16.54 13.47
N GLU A 106 5.20 16.45 12.29
CA GLU A 106 4.87 15.15 11.66
C GLU A 106 6.09 14.23 11.57
N LYS A 107 7.23 14.75 11.10
CA LYS A 107 8.48 14.00 11.01
C LYS A 107 8.91 13.43 12.38
N GLN A 108 8.86 14.24 13.44
CA GLN A 108 9.23 13.78 14.79
C GLN A 108 8.30 12.68 15.30
N LYS A 109 6.99 12.81 15.08
CA LYS A 109 6.03 11.74 15.43
C LYS A 109 6.34 10.45 14.67
N MET A 110 6.65 10.58 13.38
CA MET A 110 6.97 9.44 12.53
C MET A 110 8.27 8.76 12.95
N ASP A 111 9.30 9.53 13.29
CA ASP A 111 10.58 9.00 13.76
C ASP A 111 10.43 8.24 15.08
N LEU A 112 9.69 8.80 16.06
CA LEU A 112 9.36 8.11 17.31
C LEU A 112 8.55 6.84 17.05
N TYR A 113 7.53 6.93 16.21
CA TYR A 113 6.70 5.78 15.84
C TYR A 113 7.52 4.65 15.19
N LYS A 114 8.45 4.98 14.28
CA LYS A 114 9.34 3.99 13.65
C LYS A 114 10.27 3.34 14.66
N GLN A 115 10.84 4.10 15.59
CA GLN A 115 11.71 3.57 16.65
C GLN A 115 10.94 2.60 17.56
N ASP A 116 9.74 2.99 17.99
CA ASP A 116 8.90 2.13 18.83
C ASP A 116 8.45 0.87 18.11
N LEU A 117 8.05 0.99 16.84
CA LEU A 117 7.66 -0.15 16.03
C LEU A 117 8.85 -1.10 15.82
N SER A 118 10.04 -0.58 15.54
CA SER A 118 11.26 -1.39 15.40
C SER A 118 11.58 -2.16 16.69
N ARG A 119 11.56 -1.47 17.83
CA ARG A 119 11.78 -2.09 19.15
C ARG A 119 10.74 -3.18 19.43
N PHE A 120 9.46 -2.91 19.16
CA PHE A 120 8.40 -3.88 19.34
C PHE A 120 8.57 -5.12 18.46
N LEU A 121 8.89 -4.94 17.17
CA LEU A 121 9.11 -6.04 16.23
C LEU A 121 10.25 -6.96 16.69
N SER A 122 11.35 -6.37 17.14
CA SER A 122 12.49 -7.12 17.68
C SER A 122 12.10 -7.91 18.92
N LEU A 123 11.46 -7.28 19.91
CA LEU A 123 11.12 -7.93 21.18
C LEU A 123 10.00 -8.98 21.06
N ARG A 124 8.98 -8.71 20.23
CA ARG A 124 7.75 -9.52 20.19
C ARG A 124 7.80 -10.64 19.15
N PHE A 125 8.52 -10.42 18.06
CA PHE A 125 8.52 -11.29 16.89
C PHE A 125 9.92 -11.75 16.46
N ASN A 126 10.99 -11.17 17.03
CA ASN A 126 12.37 -11.40 16.60
C ASN A 126 12.57 -11.12 15.09
N VAL A 127 12.03 -9.99 14.63
CA VAL A 127 12.13 -9.54 13.24
C VAL A 127 12.60 -8.10 13.14
N LYS A 128 13.28 -7.78 12.03
CA LYS A 128 13.56 -6.42 11.58
C LYS A 128 12.77 -6.14 10.30
N ALA A 129 12.38 -4.89 10.11
CA ALA A 129 11.65 -4.45 8.93
C ALA A 129 12.19 -3.12 8.42
N TYR A 130 12.42 -3.01 7.12
CA TYR A 130 13.03 -1.84 6.51
C TYR A 130 12.63 -1.72 5.04
N VAL A 131 12.71 -0.51 4.49
CA VAL A 131 12.48 -0.27 3.05
C VAL A 131 13.81 -0.19 2.35
N VAL A 132 13.94 -0.89 1.22
CA VAL A 132 15.09 -0.80 0.34
C VAL A 132 14.63 -0.94 -1.11
N ASP A 133 15.29 -0.22 -2.01
CA ASP A 133 15.06 -0.39 -3.44
C ASP A 133 15.56 -1.75 -3.90
N LYS A 134 14.67 -2.51 -4.54
CA LYS A 134 15.00 -3.83 -5.10
C LYS A 134 14.54 -3.92 -6.53
N SER A 135 15.37 -4.55 -7.35
CA SER A 135 14.97 -5.01 -8.68
C SER A 135 14.05 -6.22 -8.52
N VAL A 136 12.80 -6.08 -8.94
CA VAL A 136 11.77 -7.11 -8.86
C VAL A 136 11.03 -7.25 -10.18
N GLU A 137 10.52 -8.45 -10.46
CA GLU A 137 9.59 -8.64 -11.58
C GLU A 137 8.33 -7.80 -11.33
N SER A 138 7.83 -7.13 -12.37
CA SER A 138 6.72 -6.17 -12.27
C SER A 138 5.98 -6.04 -13.60
N PHE A 139 4.75 -5.57 -13.53
CA PHE A 139 4.02 -5.03 -14.67
C PHE A 139 4.43 -3.57 -14.89
N CYS A 140 5.20 -3.31 -15.92
CA CYS A 140 5.75 -2.01 -16.23
C CYS A 140 4.84 -1.27 -17.20
N LEU A 141 4.23 -0.16 -16.78
CA LEU A 141 3.61 0.81 -17.71
C LEU A 141 4.73 1.55 -18.44
N TYR A 142 4.70 1.60 -19.76
CA TYR A 142 5.70 2.28 -20.58
C TYR A 142 5.04 3.05 -21.72
N VAL A 143 5.76 4.03 -22.27
CA VAL A 143 5.38 4.70 -23.52
C VAL A 143 5.76 3.78 -24.68
N LYS A 144 4.75 3.27 -25.38
CA LYS A 144 4.90 2.37 -26.53
C LYS A 144 5.10 3.15 -27.83
N ASP A 145 4.34 4.22 -28.01
CA ASP A 145 4.42 5.12 -29.17
C ASP A 145 4.37 6.56 -28.66
N LYS A 146 5.52 7.24 -28.76
CA LYS A 146 5.69 8.61 -28.26
C LYS A 146 4.81 9.60 -29.04
N THR A 147 4.72 9.48 -30.36
CA THR A 147 3.97 10.38 -31.23
C THR A 147 2.46 10.27 -30.97
N VAL A 148 1.97 9.06 -30.69
CA VAL A 148 0.57 8.87 -30.28
C VAL A 148 0.36 9.42 -28.87
N PHE A 149 1.25 9.12 -27.94
CA PHE A 149 1.13 9.54 -26.54
C PHE A 149 1.12 11.06 -26.37
N GLU A 150 1.94 11.80 -27.12
CA GLU A 150 2.01 13.27 -27.09
C GLU A 150 0.66 13.95 -27.35
N LYS A 151 -0.22 13.33 -28.17
CA LYS A 151 -1.58 13.84 -28.45
C LYS A 151 -2.49 13.87 -27.22
N PHE A 152 -2.13 13.13 -26.18
CA PHE A 152 -2.90 13.00 -24.94
C PHE A 152 -2.26 13.70 -23.74
N GLN A 153 -1.07 14.29 -23.90
CA GLN A 153 -0.33 14.96 -22.82
C GLN A 153 -0.96 16.30 -22.38
N MET A 154 -1.68 16.98 -23.27
CA MET A 154 -2.48 18.14 -22.89
C MET A 154 -3.68 18.29 -23.82
N GLN A 155 -4.87 18.21 -23.24
CA GLN A 155 -6.10 18.67 -23.90
C GLN A 155 -6.83 19.61 -22.93
N ASN A 156 -7.28 20.75 -23.47
CA ASN A 156 -8.04 21.78 -22.75
C ASN A 156 -9.20 21.13 -21.98
N GLY A 157 -9.45 21.59 -20.75
CA GLY A 157 -10.57 21.11 -19.97
C GLY A 157 -10.36 21.20 -18.46
N THR A 158 -11.46 21.23 -17.73
CA THR A 158 -11.46 21.26 -16.26
C THR A 158 -10.93 19.93 -15.71
N PRO A 159 -9.91 19.94 -14.84
CA PRO A 159 -9.31 18.72 -14.29
C PRO A 159 -10.32 17.78 -13.65
N LYS A 160 -10.51 16.59 -14.21
CA LYS A 160 -11.52 15.61 -13.75
C LYS A 160 -10.95 14.19 -13.73
N THR A 161 -11.40 13.43 -12.75
CA THR A 161 -11.20 11.98 -12.69
C THR A 161 -12.56 11.33 -12.46
N SER A 162 -12.87 10.28 -13.21
CA SER A 162 -14.06 9.45 -12.98
C SER A 162 -13.72 7.99 -13.22
N SER A 163 -14.35 7.11 -12.46
CA SER A 163 -14.20 5.67 -12.60
C SER A 163 -15.56 5.01 -12.56
N ASP A 164 -15.76 4.03 -13.43
CA ASP A 164 -16.88 3.09 -13.41
C ASP A 164 -16.32 1.65 -13.39
N VAL A 165 -17.19 0.64 -13.37
CA VAL A 165 -16.82 -0.79 -13.31
C VAL A 165 -15.79 -1.15 -14.37
N ASN A 166 -15.96 -0.66 -15.60
CA ASN A 166 -15.09 -0.97 -16.75
C ASN A 166 -14.54 0.28 -17.44
N SER A 167 -14.48 1.42 -16.74
CA SER A 167 -13.89 2.62 -17.34
C SER A 167 -13.15 3.50 -16.34
N TYR A 168 -12.09 4.14 -16.82
CA TYR A 168 -11.34 5.13 -16.07
C TYR A 168 -11.00 6.33 -16.95
N THR A 169 -11.48 7.50 -16.55
CA THR A 169 -11.27 8.75 -17.29
C THR A 169 -10.39 9.69 -16.50
N LEU A 170 -9.36 10.19 -17.16
CA LEU A 170 -8.56 11.33 -16.75
C LEU A 170 -8.79 12.46 -17.75
N VAL A 171 -9.04 13.67 -17.25
CA VAL A 171 -9.05 14.89 -18.06
C VAL A 171 -8.11 15.86 -17.38
N ASN A 172 -7.02 16.22 -18.05
CA ASN A 172 -5.99 17.14 -17.53
C ASN A 172 -5.54 16.78 -16.10
N ARG A 173 -5.17 15.50 -15.90
CA ARG A 173 -4.73 14.98 -14.59
C ARG A 173 -3.39 14.25 -14.73
N PRO A 174 -2.53 14.26 -13.70
CA PRO A 174 -1.23 13.58 -13.74
C PRO A 174 -1.34 12.10 -14.12
N LEU A 175 -0.44 11.60 -14.99
CA LEU A 175 -0.43 10.18 -15.40
C LEU A 175 -0.31 9.23 -14.19
N ARG A 176 0.40 9.64 -13.14
CA ARG A 176 0.47 8.90 -11.86
C ARG A 176 -0.89 8.49 -11.28
N ASN A 177 -1.98 9.20 -11.63
CA ASN A 177 -3.33 8.84 -11.20
C ASN A 177 -3.79 7.53 -11.85
N LEU A 178 -3.47 7.29 -13.13
CA LEU A 178 -3.70 6.02 -13.80
C LEU A 178 -2.92 4.90 -13.11
N ILE A 179 -1.64 5.13 -12.81
CA ILE A 179 -0.80 4.17 -12.09
C ILE A 179 -1.39 3.82 -10.72
N ALA A 180 -1.83 4.83 -9.95
CA ALA A 180 -2.47 4.61 -8.66
C ALA A 180 -3.78 3.82 -8.78
N TYR A 181 -4.59 4.12 -9.80
CA TYR A 181 -5.83 3.39 -10.10
C TYR A 181 -5.55 1.92 -10.43
N LEU A 182 -4.60 1.65 -11.33
CA LEU A 182 -4.22 0.29 -11.70
C LEU A 182 -3.67 -0.49 -10.50
N ARG A 183 -2.76 0.11 -9.72
CA ARG A 183 -2.22 -0.51 -8.50
C ARG A 183 -3.33 -0.87 -7.50
N THR A 184 -4.25 0.06 -7.27
CA THR A 184 -5.36 -0.13 -6.32
C THR A 184 -6.28 -1.26 -6.74
N ASN A 185 -6.57 -1.41 -8.04
CA ASN A 185 -7.41 -2.50 -8.53
C ASN A 185 -6.68 -3.85 -8.60
N ASN A 186 -5.35 -3.84 -8.69
CA ASN A 186 -4.51 -5.02 -8.82
C ASN A 186 -3.70 -5.33 -7.54
N PHE A 187 -4.15 -4.85 -6.38
CA PHE A 187 -3.42 -5.04 -5.11
C PHE A 187 -3.26 -6.51 -4.68
N ARG A 188 -4.05 -7.41 -5.25
CA ARG A 188 -3.99 -8.87 -5.02
C ARG A 188 -3.07 -9.60 -6.00
N ASN A 189 -2.60 -8.92 -7.06
CA ASN A 189 -1.67 -9.51 -8.00
C ASN A 189 -0.32 -9.71 -7.30
N SER A 190 0.37 -10.82 -7.58
CA SER A 190 1.68 -11.12 -7.01
C SER A 190 2.76 -10.14 -7.46
N LEU A 191 2.63 -9.59 -8.67
CA LEU A 191 3.56 -8.61 -9.22
C LEU A 191 3.06 -7.18 -9.01
N PRO A 192 3.92 -6.25 -8.58
CA PRO A 192 3.57 -4.85 -8.51
C PRO A 192 3.50 -4.20 -9.89
N ILE A 193 2.80 -3.08 -9.96
CA ILE A 193 2.76 -2.23 -11.16
C ILE A 193 3.78 -1.10 -11.01
N ALA A 194 4.72 -1.01 -11.95
CA ALA A 194 5.76 0.01 -12.02
C ALA A 194 5.40 1.07 -13.08
N ASP A 195 5.81 2.31 -12.82
CA ASP A 195 5.74 3.37 -13.81
C ASP A 195 7.13 3.50 -14.44
N MET A 196 7.23 3.20 -15.73
CA MET A 196 8.45 3.28 -16.54
C MET A 196 8.21 4.22 -17.73
N THR A 197 7.30 5.18 -17.58
CA THR A 197 6.97 6.15 -18.64
C THR A 197 7.87 7.37 -18.63
N ASP A 198 8.60 7.60 -17.53
CA ASP A 198 9.37 8.82 -17.22
C ASP A 198 8.55 10.12 -17.32
N TYR A 199 7.21 10.01 -17.40
CA TYR A 199 6.31 11.13 -17.66
C TYR A 199 5.56 11.54 -16.40
N THR A 200 5.84 12.75 -15.91
CA THR A 200 5.21 13.30 -14.69
C THR A 200 4.09 14.29 -14.98
N GLY A 201 3.85 14.61 -16.25
CA GLY A 201 2.86 15.60 -16.67
C GLY A 201 1.42 15.10 -16.59
N ASN A 202 0.50 15.96 -17.04
CA ASN A 202 -0.90 15.63 -17.12
C ASN A 202 -1.21 14.80 -18.37
N VAL A 203 -2.34 14.10 -18.35
CA VAL A 203 -2.90 13.40 -19.50
C VAL A 203 -4.41 13.57 -19.53
N SER A 204 -4.98 13.45 -20.72
CA SER A 204 -6.42 13.28 -20.94
C SER A 204 -6.65 11.97 -21.69
N LEU A 205 -7.26 10.98 -21.03
CA LEU A 205 -7.53 9.65 -21.59
C LEU A 205 -8.78 9.03 -21.00
N LYS A 206 -9.41 8.13 -21.75
CA LYS A 206 -10.54 7.30 -21.29
C LYS A 206 -10.21 5.84 -21.54
N LEU A 207 -9.77 5.15 -20.50
CA LEU A 207 -9.47 3.73 -20.56
C LEU A 207 -10.77 2.94 -20.40
N GLU A 208 -11.12 2.14 -21.40
CA GLU A 208 -12.31 1.27 -21.39
C GLU A 208 -11.87 -0.20 -21.29
N ALA A 209 -11.77 -0.72 -20.07
CA ALA A 209 -11.39 -2.10 -19.77
C ALA A 209 -11.69 -2.41 -18.30
N ASP A 210 -11.86 -3.71 -17.98
CA ASP A 210 -11.85 -4.16 -16.58
C ASP A 210 -10.46 -3.89 -15.99
N PRO A 211 -10.34 -3.07 -14.93
CA PRO A 211 -9.04 -2.74 -14.34
C PRO A 211 -8.30 -3.94 -13.73
N LYS A 212 -8.95 -5.08 -13.53
CA LYS A 212 -8.33 -6.32 -13.01
C LYS A 212 -7.79 -7.22 -14.13
N ASP A 213 -8.20 -7.01 -15.37
CA ASP A 213 -7.67 -7.74 -16.53
C ASP A 213 -6.54 -6.93 -17.17
N LEU A 214 -5.31 -7.19 -16.73
CA LEU A 214 -4.13 -6.49 -17.26
C LEU A 214 -3.90 -6.73 -18.76
N ASN A 215 -4.42 -7.82 -19.34
CA ASN A 215 -4.33 -8.05 -20.79
C ASN A 215 -5.33 -7.16 -21.54
N ALA A 216 -6.54 -7.00 -21.02
CA ALA A 216 -7.51 -6.06 -21.57
C ALA A 216 -7.03 -4.61 -21.43
N ILE A 217 -6.42 -4.27 -20.29
CA ILE A 217 -5.81 -2.96 -20.05
C ILE A 217 -4.67 -2.69 -21.04
N ASP A 218 -3.75 -3.64 -21.26
CA ASP A 218 -2.66 -3.46 -22.23
C ASP A 218 -3.21 -3.14 -23.63
N LYS A 219 -4.20 -3.89 -24.10
CA LYS A 219 -4.87 -3.63 -25.39
C LYS A 219 -5.51 -2.25 -25.43
N ALA A 220 -6.22 -1.85 -24.38
CA ALA A 220 -6.89 -0.55 -24.30
C ALA A 220 -5.91 0.62 -24.20
N LEU A 221 -4.69 0.41 -23.71
CA LEU A 221 -3.65 1.45 -23.63
C LEU A 221 -3.03 1.78 -24.99
N TYR A 222 -3.08 0.86 -25.96
CA TYR A 222 -2.43 1.07 -27.27
C TYR A 222 -2.97 2.28 -28.02
N GLN A 223 -4.27 2.59 -27.88
CA GLN A 223 -4.87 3.78 -28.49
C GLN A 223 -4.27 5.11 -27.97
N PHE A 224 -3.63 5.07 -26.80
CA PHE A 224 -2.97 6.21 -26.16
C PHE A 224 -1.45 6.19 -26.31
N GLY A 225 -0.89 5.27 -27.12
CA GLY A 225 0.57 5.12 -27.23
C GLY A 225 1.23 4.59 -25.96
N LEU A 226 0.45 3.98 -25.06
CA LEU A 226 0.93 3.36 -23.83
C LEU A 226 0.86 1.84 -23.93
N GLY A 227 1.56 1.14 -23.04
CA GLY A 227 1.45 -0.31 -22.90
C GLY A 227 1.88 -0.80 -21.52
N ILE A 228 1.53 -2.03 -21.18
CA ILE A 228 1.97 -2.74 -19.99
C ILE A 228 2.65 -4.04 -20.41
N LYS A 229 3.85 -4.29 -19.88
CA LYS A 229 4.56 -5.56 -20.08
C LYS A 229 5.15 -6.07 -18.78
N ARG A 230 5.40 -7.37 -18.70
CA ARG A 230 6.27 -7.92 -17.65
C ARG A 230 7.70 -7.47 -17.88
N GLY A 231 8.40 -7.14 -16.81
CA GLY A 231 9.80 -6.76 -16.84
C GLY A 231 10.37 -6.59 -15.44
N MET A 232 11.66 -6.30 -15.35
CA MET A 232 12.31 -5.95 -14.09
C MET A 232 12.20 -4.44 -13.86
N SER A 233 11.93 -4.03 -12.64
CA SER A 233 11.95 -2.62 -12.26
C SER A 233 12.41 -2.45 -10.82
N THR A 234 13.06 -1.32 -10.55
CA THR A 234 13.58 -0.97 -9.22
C THR A 234 12.52 -0.21 -8.46
N LEU A 235 12.06 -0.77 -7.34
CA LEU A 235 10.96 -0.22 -6.56
C LEU A 235 11.28 -0.32 -5.07
N PRO A 236 10.75 0.61 -4.25
CA PRO A 236 10.87 0.52 -2.80
C PRO A 236 10.06 -0.68 -2.29
N MET A 237 10.75 -1.63 -1.68
CA MET A 237 10.15 -2.84 -1.11
C MET A 237 10.31 -2.86 0.40
N LEU A 238 9.24 -3.18 1.12
CA LEU A 238 9.30 -3.48 2.55
C LEU A 238 9.84 -4.89 2.72
N ILE A 239 11.04 -5.02 3.28
CA ILE A 239 11.60 -6.30 3.69
C ILE A 239 11.17 -6.54 5.13
N VAL A 240 10.69 -7.75 5.42
CA VAL A 240 10.45 -8.24 6.78
C VAL A 240 11.22 -9.54 6.95
N GLU A 241 12.22 -9.54 7.82
CA GLU A 241 13.15 -10.67 7.99
C GLU A 241 13.49 -10.92 9.46
N ARG A 242 13.97 -12.13 9.76
CA ARG A 242 14.44 -12.48 11.11
C ARG A 242 15.56 -11.54 11.53
N SER A 243 15.54 -11.09 12.78
CA SER A 243 16.70 -10.40 13.35
C SER A 243 17.87 -11.38 13.45
N GLY A 244 19.05 -10.99 12.94
CA GLY A 244 20.24 -11.84 12.93
C GLY A 244 20.42 -12.74 11.70
N SER A 245 19.63 -12.57 10.63
CA SER A 245 19.81 -13.30 9.36
C SER A 245 20.89 -12.72 8.43
N ASP A 246 21.90 -12.06 9.00
CA ASP A 246 23.10 -11.64 8.27
C ASP A 246 24.22 -12.66 8.56
N GLU A 247 23.99 -13.91 8.16
CA GLU A 247 25.00 -14.97 7.94
C GLU A 247 24.63 -15.74 6.66
#